data_AF-A0A9P7ZRY8-F1
#
_entry.id   AF-A0A9P7ZRY8-F1
#
_cell.length_a   1.000
_cell.length_b   1.000
_cell.length_c   1.000
_cell.angle_alpha   90.00
_cell.angle_beta   90.00
_cell.angle_gamma   90.00
#
_symmetry.space_group_name_H-M   'P 1'
#
loop_
_entity.id
_entity.type
_entity.pdbx_description
1 polymer ?
#
loop_
_entity_poly.entity_id
_entity_poly.type
_entity_poly.pdbx_seq_one_letter_code
_entity_poly.pdbx_strand_id
1 'polypeptide(L)'
;MAQPSQKGISLANLAAKAISSRGHERFPSLKGEPSLWEQLSGVQGPTLSPRGINTIIVFPGSFNAPHKGHRDLLEHVMRNAGEDLNVRAAIIAPTNDERLARKMKNDPQAPLLSKAQRVLLLRMSGMGEGHCWACSGSQSDLGDLIAALKAEFQEQDIRVQWVMLAGPENFGENGVPKPLFWACPHVIASNVSRPCEAATDGSLHLKDVWGFAEWNRVEFDEARLFKQVKTKAQMRGVRADSSEMQAVVEAAVTNMSRLRQTRPHRTPINKGTGFIRFVFAQDLSNGRPDAPSSSRIRELLKKITAGDRSDEVVGELGSMSLCTDTLVSYIKTYQVNPELRKIEELAREKATKQLEVEW
;
A
#
# COMPACT_ATOMS: atom_id res chain seq x y z
N MET A 1 -5.60 -3.84 -43.78
CA MET A 1 -5.52 -2.56 -43.04
C MET A 1 -4.89 -2.85 -41.68
N ALA A 2 -3.67 -2.36 -41.43
CA ALA A 2 -3.03 -2.49 -40.13
C ALA A 2 -3.73 -1.54 -39.14
N GLN A 3 -4.17 -2.04 -37.97
CA GLN A 3 -4.69 -1.17 -36.92
C GLN A 3 -3.58 -0.20 -36.49
N PRO A 4 -3.86 1.11 -36.36
CA PRO A 4 -2.87 2.06 -35.87
C PRO A 4 -2.40 1.59 -34.49
N SER A 5 -1.08 1.47 -34.30
CA SER A 5 -0.49 1.12 -33.02
C SER A 5 -0.84 2.22 -32.01
N GLN A 6 -1.88 2.01 -31.21
CA GLN A 6 -2.24 2.93 -30.13
C GLN A 6 -1.10 2.89 -29.10
N LYS A 7 -0.28 3.95 -29.09
CA LYS A 7 0.71 4.17 -28.02
C LYS A 7 -0.03 4.23 -26.70
N GLY A 8 0.45 3.48 -25.71
CA GLY A 8 -0.15 3.49 -24.38
C GLY A 8 -0.10 4.88 -23.74
N ILE A 9 -1.05 5.16 -22.85
CA ILE A 9 -1.21 6.48 -22.24
C ILE A 9 -0.48 6.51 -20.91
N SER A 10 0.39 7.50 -20.71
CA SER A 10 1.15 7.68 -19.47
C SER A 10 0.26 8.22 -18.36
N LEU A 11 0.25 7.55 -17.19
CA LEU A 11 -0.43 8.05 -15.99
C LEU A 11 0.08 9.45 -15.59
N ALA A 12 1.38 9.71 -15.78
CA ALA A 12 2.01 10.98 -15.46
C ALA A 12 1.45 12.13 -16.31
N ASN A 13 1.24 11.88 -17.61
CA ASN A 13 0.69 12.88 -18.53
C ASN A 13 -0.77 13.20 -18.19
N LEU A 14 -1.54 12.19 -17.79
CA LEU A 14 -2.94 12.40 -17.37
C LEU A 14 -3.02 13.16 -16.05
N ALA A 15 -2.13 12.86 -15.10
CA ALA A 15 -2.01 13.65 -13.89
C ALA A 15 -1.64 15.11 -14.21
N ALA A 16 -0.70 15.35 -15.13
CA ALA A 16 -0.33 16.71 -15.57
C ALA A 16 -1.51 17.48 -16.18
N LYS A 17 -2.33 16.81 -16.99
CA LYS A 17 -3.55 17.41 -17.57
C LYS A 17 -4.58 17.76 -16.49
N ALA A 18 -4.80 16.86 -15.53
CA ALA A 18 -5.70 17.10 -14.38
C ALA A 18 -5.28 18.32 -13.55
N ILE A 19 -3.97 18.56 -13.40
CA ILE A 19 -3.42 19.73 -12.71
C ILE A 19 -3.73 21.01 -13.50
N SER A 20 -3.46 20.99 -14.80
CA SER A 20 -3.63 22.15 -15.69
C SER A 20 -5.10 22.58 -15.78
N SER A 21 -6.05 21.63 -15.70
CA SER A 21 -7.49 21.92 -15.79
C SER A 21 -8.11 22.41 -14.47
N ARG A 22 -7.47 22.18 -13.32
CA ARG A 22 -8.04 22.50 -11.98
C ARG A 22 -7.26 23.53 -11.15
N GLY A 23 -6.11 23.99 -11.63
CA GLY A 23 -5.27 25.02 -11.00
C GLY A 23 -4.36 24.48 -9.90
N HIS A 24 -3.08 24.88 -9.91
CA HIS A 24 -2.06 24.46 -8.94
C HIS A 24 -2.38 24.85 -7.49
N GLU A 25 -3.12 25.94 -7.28
CA GLU A 25 -3.36 26.53 -5.96
C GLU A 25 -4.22 25.65 -5.02
N ARG A 26 -4.96 24.66 -5.55
CA ARG A 26 -5.83 23.79 -4.74
C ARG A 26 -5.10 22.67 -3.99
N PHE A 27 -3.81 22.45 -4.26
CA PHE A 27 -3.10 21.30 -3.72
C PHE A 27 -1.75 21.71 -3.12
N PRO A 28 -1.75 22.18 -1.86
CA PRO A 28 -0.55 22.73 -1.26
C PRO A 28 0.56 21.69 -1.15
N SER A 29 1.73 22.03 -1.69
CA SER A 29 2.99 21.44 -1.29
C SER A 29 3.22 21.67 0.20
N LEU A 30 3.77 20.68 0.92
CA LEU A 30 4.45 20.98 2.17
C LEU A 30 5.63 21.91 1.83
N LYS A 31 5.90 22.95 2.63
CA LYS A 31 6.98 23.93 2.34
C LYS A 31 8.28 23.20 1.95
N GLY A 32 8.75 23.43 0.73
CA GLY A 32 9.99 22.85 0.20
C GLY A 32 9.89 21.46 -0.41
N GLU A 33 8.70 20.86 -0.50
CA GLU A 33 8.50 19.49 -0.99
C GLU A 33 7.52 19.44 -2.17
N PRO A 34 7.79 18.67 -3.23
CA PRO A 34 6.83 18.52 -4.32
C PRO A 34 5.53 17.90 -3.81
N SER A 35 4.41 18.44 -4.26
CA SER A 35 3.06 17.91 -4.12
C SER A 35 2.96 16.48 -4.69
N LEU A 36 1.90 15.74 -4.35
CA LEU A 36 1.61 14.45 -4.99
C LEU A 36 1.45 14.58 -6.50
N TRP A 37 0.96 15.72 -6.95
CA TRP A 37 0.74 16.05 -8.34
C TRP A 37 2.04 16.25 -9.13
N GLU A 38 2.99 17.02 -8.59
CA GLU A 38 4.32 17.20 -9.19
C GLU A 38 5.10 15.89 -9.24
N GLN A 39 4.93 15.04 -8.23
CA GLN A 39 5.50 13.69 -8.23
C GLN A 39 4.89 12.81 -9.34
N LEU A 40 3.57 12.89 -9.55
CA LEU A 40 2.89 12.13 -10.59
C LEU A 40 3.29 12.61 -11.98
N SER A 41 3.48 13.91 -12.21
CA SER A 41 3.79 14.48 -13.53
C SER A 41 5.28 14.45 -13.91
N GLY A 42 6.20 14.39 -12.94
CA GLY A 42 7.64 14.48 -13.18
C GLY A 42 8.39 13.16 -13.46
N VAL A 43 7.74 12.00 -13.30
CA VAL A 43 8.37 10.68 -13.50
C VAL A 43 7.81 10.03 -14.76
N GLN A 44 8.62 9.21 -15.45
CA GLN A 44 8.14 8.34 -16.53
C GLN A 44 7.23 7.26 -15.91
N GLY A 45 5.98 7.64 -15.63
CA GLY A 45 5.00 6.83 -14.91
C GLY A 45 4.55 5.60 -15.70
N PRO A 46 3.81 4.68 -15.06
CA PRO A 46 3.31 3.49 -15.70
C PRO A 46 2.47 3.84 -16.94
N THR A 47 2.70 3.07 -18.00
CA THR A 47 1.83 3.09 -19.17
C THR A 47 0.54 2.33 -18.84
N LEU A 48 -0.59 3.01 -19.03
CA LEU A 48 -1.92 2.43 -18.88
C LEU A 48 -2.30 1.69 -20.17
N SER A 49 -2.97 0.55 -20.00
CA SER A 49 -3.54 -0.17 -21.13
C SER A 49 -4.77 0.60 -21.64
N PRO A 50 -4.84 0.94 -22.93
CA PRO A 50 -6.04 1.54 -23.52
C PRO A 50 -7.19 0.53 -23.61
N ARG A 51 -6.89 -0.78 -23.55
CA ARG A 51 -7.89 -1.86 -23.57
C ARG A 51 -7.78 -2.68 -22.28
N GLY A 52 -8.87 -2.77 -21.54
CA GLY A 52 -8.91 -3.53 -20.28
C GLY A 52 -9.01 -2.62 -19.06
N ILE A 53 -8.99 -3.23 -17.87
CA ILE A 53 -9.00 -2.53 -16.59
C ILE A 53 -7.56 -2.25 -16.16
N ASN A 54 -7.28 -1.06 -15.65
CA ASN A 54 -6.01 -0.73 -14.98
C ASN A 54 -6.28 -0.55 -13.49
N THR A 55 -5.56 -1.24 -12.62
CA THR A 55 -5.73 -1.08 -11.17
C THR A 55 -4.73 -0.08 -10.60
N ILE A 56 -5.24 0.90 -9.83
CA ILE A 56 -4.44 1.80 -8.99
C ILE A 56 -4.75 1.47 -7.53
N ILE A 57 -3.69 1.20 -6.78
CA ILE A 57 -3.77 0.90 -5.35
C ILE A 57 -3.77 2.19 -4.54
N VAL A 58 -4.61 2.29 -3.51
CA VAL A 58 -4.46 3.26 -2.42
C VAL A 58 -3.98 2.50 -1.20
N PHE A 59 -2.81 2.84 -0.67
CA PHE A 59 -2.20 2.16 0.48
C PHE A 59 -2.19 3.08 1.71
N PRO A 60 -3.30 3.13 2.47
CA PRO A 60 -3.38 3.94 3.67
C PRO A 60 -2.62 3.31 4.84
N GLY A 61 -2.05 4.16 5.70
CA GLY A 61 -1.36 3.68 6.89
C GLY A 61 -0.88 4.82 7.78
N SER A 62 -0.52 4.49 9.02
CA SER A 62 0.13 5.46 9.90
C SER A 62 1.58 5.69 9.51
N PHE A 63 2.29 4.63 9.08
CA PHE A 63 3.72 4.68 8.73
C PHE A 63 4.57 5.41 9.79
N ASN A 64 4.36 5.10 11.07
CA ASN A 64 5.04 5.75 12.20
C ASN A 64 5.89 4.74 12.99
N ALA A 65 7.06 4.32 12.50
CA ALA A 65 7.72 4.73 11.24
C ALA A 65 7.44 3.76 10.06
N PRO A 66 7.77 4.12 8.80
CA PRO A 66 7.78 3.16 7.69
C PRO A 66 8.79 2.03 7.95
N HIS A 67 8.50 0.82 7.48
CA HIS A 67 9.30 -0.39 7.76
C HIS A 67 9.19 -1.42 6.64
N LYS A 68 10.07 -2.43 6.65
CA LYS A 68 10.16 -3.47 5.59
C LYS A 68 8.84 -4.19 5.35
N GLY A 69 8.11 -4.54 6.40
CA GLY A 69 6.76 -5.11 6.24
C GLY A 69 5.77 -4.27 5.42
N HIS A 70 5.88 -2.93 5.42
CA HIS A 70 5.07 -2.10 4.51
C HIS A 70 5.50 -2.25 3.05
N ARG A 71 6.82 -2.24 2.79
CA ARG A 71 7.40 -2.44 1.46
C ARG A 71 7.03 -3.82 0.93
N ASP A 72 7.26 -4.86 1.72
CA ASP A 72 7.00 -6.26 1.38
C ASP A 72 5.53 -6.46 1.02
N LEU A 73 4.61 -5.88 1.79
CA LEU A 73 3.17 -5.93 1.51
C LEU A 73 2.82 -5.28 0.15
N LEU A 74 3.27 -4.05 -0.07
CA LEU A 74 2.97 -3.32 -1.30
C LEU A 74 3.55 -4.02 -2.53
N GLU A 75 4.84 -4.36 -2.47
CA GLU A 75 5.54 -4.98 -3.58
C GLU A 75 4.99 -6.37 -3.89
N HIS A 76 4.67 -7.17 -2.87
CA HIS A 76 4.05 -8.47 -3.06
C HIS A 76 2.71 -8.35 -3.77
N VAL A 77 1.85 -7.43 -3.32
CA VAL A 77 0.54 -7.22 -3.95
C VAL A 77 0.71 -6.71 -5.38
N MET A 78 1.58 -5.74 -5.62
CA MET A 78 1.84 -5.25 -6.98
C MET A 78 2.29 -6.36 -7.94
N ARG A 79 3.09 -7.32 -7.47
CA ARG A 79 3.59 -8.43 -8.30
C ARG A 79 2.62 -9.60 -8.39
N ASN A 80 1.83 -9.84 -7.35
CA ASN A 80 1.12 -11.10 -7.15
C ASN A 80 -0.41 -10.98 -7.06
N ALA A 81 -1.00 -9.78 -7.15
CA ALA A 81 -2.45 -9.60 -7.06
C ALA A 81 -3.24 -10.28 -8.20
N GLY A 82 -2.59 -10.58 -9.32
CA GLY A 82 -3.21 -11.21 -10.48
C GLY A 82 -3.24 -10.30 -11.70
N GLU A 83 -3.10 -10.92 -12.87
CA GLU A 83 -3.08 -10.20 -14.14
C GLU A 83 -4.44 -9.62 -14.52
N ASP A 84 -5.51 -10.23 -14.02
CA ASP A 84 -6.89 -9.78 -14.19
C ASP A 84 -7.12 -8.39 -13.57
N LEU A 85 -6.41 -8.08 -12.48
CA LEU A 85 -6.41 -6.74 -11.90
C LEU A 85 -5.50 -5.77 -12.63
N ASN A 86 -4.44 -6.25 -13.30
CA ASN A 86 -3.51 -5.41 -14.04
C ASN A 86 -3.08 -4.18 -13.21
N VAL A 87 -2.48 -4.45 -12.04
CA VAL A 87 -2.01 -3.41 -11.11
C VAL A 87 -0.90 -2.59 -11.78
N ARG A 88 -1.14 -1.29 -11.94
CA ARG A 88 -0.23 -0.36 -12.64
C ARG A 88 0.57 0.52 -11.70
N ALA A 89 -0.03 0.90 -10.58
CA ALA A 89 0.49 1.97 -9.74
C ALA A 89 -0.09 1.92 -8.32
N ALA A 90 0.55 2.63 -7.39
CA ALA A 90 0.05 2.81 -6.03
C ALA A 90 0.22 4.23 -5.49
N ILE A 91 -0.73 4.69 -4.69
CA ILE A 91 -0.67 5.93 -3.93
C ILE A 91 -0.60 5.56 -2.45
N ILE A 92 0.54 5.81 -1.83
CA ILE A 92 0.76 5.60 -0.40
C ILE A 92 0.15 6.82 0.32
N ALA A 93 -0.76 6.58 1.26
CA ALA A 93 -1.53 7.62 1.92
C ALA A 93 -1.26 7.65 3.44
N PRO A 94 -0.20 8.34 3.90
CA PRO A 94 0.05 8.52 5.31
C PRO A 94 -1.10 9.26 6.00
N THR A 95 -1.51 8.71 7.15
CA THR A 95 -2.54 9.30 8.02
C THR A 95 -2.13 10.72 8.45
N ASN A 96 -3.08 11.64 8.60
CA ASN A 96 -2.81 12.99 9.12
C ASN A 96 -2.30 12.98 10.57
N ASP A 97 -1.59 14.02 10.98
CA ASP A 97 -0.91 14.09 12.28
C ASP A 97 -1.90 14.10 13.44
N GLU A 98 -3.06 14.75 13.31
CA GLU A 98 -4.10 14.79 14.34
C GLU A 98 -4.68 13.39 14.59
N ARG A 99 -4.91 12.63 13.51
CA ARG A 99 -5.42 11.26 13.59
C ARG A 99 -4.34 10.30 14.12
N LEU A 100 -3.07 10.52 13.77
CA LEU A 100 -1.95 9.78 14.34
C LEU A 100 -1.83 10.03 15.84
N ALA A 101 -1.86 11.29 16.28
CA ALA A 101 -1.83 11.67 17.69
C ALA A 101 -2.99 11.02 18.45
N ARG A 102 -4.21 11.07 17.90
CA ARG A 102 -5.39 10.39 18.48
C ARG A 102 -5.18 8.89 18.64
N LYS A 103 -4.60 8.23 17.63
CA LYS A 103 -4.30 6.79 17.66
C LYS A 103 -3.26 6.46 18.75
N MET A 104 -2.32 7.37 19.00
CA MET A 104 -1.21 7.18 19.95
C MET A 104 -1.51 7.74 21.34
N LYS A 105 -2.74 8.20 21.63
CA LYS A 105 -3.10 8.83 22.91
C LYS A 105 -2.77 7.98 24.15
N ASN A 106 -2.81 6.66 24.01
CA ASN A 106 -2.52 5.70 25.09
C ASN A 106 -1.02 5.31 25.18
N ASP A 107 -0.18 5.86 24.31
CA ASP A 107 1.27 5.65 24.33
C ASP A 107 1.99 7.02 24.25
N PRO A 108 2.00 7.80 25.34
CA PRO A 108 2.51 9.17 25.31
C PRO A 108 4.02 9.24 25.03
N GLN A 109 4.75 8.16 25.27
CA GLN A 109 6.19 8.05 25.01
C GLN A 109 6.49 7.59 23.58
N ALA A 110 5.47 7.31 22.76
CA ALA A 110 5.66 7.01 21.35
C ALA A 110 6.15 8.26 20.59
N PRO A 111 7.25 8.16 19.82
CA PRO A 111 7.62 9.24 18.93
C PRO A 111 6.54 9.46 17.87
N LEU A 112 6.19 10.72 17.63
CA LEU A 112 5.20 11.12 16.63
C LEU A 112 5.90 11.78 15.45
N LEU A 113 6.27 10.97 14.45
CA LEU A 113 6.80 11.54 13.22
C LEU A 113 5.69 12.33 12.50
N SER A 114 5.97 13.59 12.18
CA SER A 114 5.05 14.40 11.39
C SER A 114 4.80 13.76 10.03
N LYS A 115 3.69 14.12 9.38
CA LYS A 115 3.36 13.59 8.06
C LYS A 115 4.45 13.88 7.05
N ALA A 116 5.03 15.08 7.11
CA ALA A 116 6.17 15.48 6.29
C ALA A 116 7.35 14.52 6.47
N GLN A 117 7.75 14.24 7.70
CA GLN A 117 8.84 13.31 8.01
C GLN A 117 8.53 11.89 7.49
N ARG A 118 7.29 11.41 7.70
CA ARG A 118 6.88 10.07 7.24
C ARG A 118 6.86 9.96 5.72
N VAL A 119 6.39 10.98 5.01
CA VAL A 119 6.43 11.06 3.54
C VAL A 119 7.86 11.07 3.03
N LEU A 120 8.75 11.85 3.65
CA LEU A 120 10.15 11.89 3.27
C LEU A 120 10.85 10.53 3.48
N LEU A 121 10.62 9.87 4.62
CA LEU A 121 11.13 8.51 4.86
C LEU A 121 10.61 7.51 3.81
N LEU A 122 9.33 7.60 3.42
CA LEU A 122 8.78 6.76 2.35
C LEU A 122 9.44 7.02 1.00
N ARG A 123 9.66 8.28 0.63
CA ARG A 123 10.31 8.66 -0.63
C ARG A 123 11.76 8.20 -0.69
N MET A 124 12.54 8.44 0.38
CA MET A 124 13.94 8.02 0.49
C MET A 124 14.10 6.50 0.44
N SER A 125 13.06 5.75 0.81
CA SER A 125 13.13 4.29 0.85
C SER A 125 13.10 3.62 -0.52
N GLY A 126 12.82 4.33 -1.61
CA GLY A 126 12.64 3.72 -2.93
C GLY A 126 11.47 2.72 -2.99
N MET A 127 10.49 2.84 -2.09
CA MET A 127 9.35 1.92 -2.06
C MET A 127 8.54 2.04 -3.35
N GLY A 128 8.68 1.04 -4.23
CA GLY A 128 7.92 0.91 -5.48
C GLY A 128 8.30 1.94 -6.55
N GLU A 129 9.59 2.28 -6.67
CA GLU A 129 10.17 3.21 -7.64
C GLU A 129 9.46 3.23 -9.00
N GLY A 130 9.18 4.44 -9.51
CA GLY A 130 8.51 4.69 -10.80
C GLY A 130 7.00 4.43 -10.81
N HIS A 131 6.47 3.67 -9.85
CA HIS A 131 5.08 3.21 -9.83
C HIS A 131 4.32 3.56 -8.55
N CYS A 132 5.00 4.11 -7.54
CA CYS A 132 4.42 4.42 -6.24
C CYS A 132 4.73 5.85 -5.83
N TRP A 133 3.74 6.52 -5.23
CA TRP A 133 3.89 7.91 -4.78
C TRP A 133 3.34 8.10 -3.36
N ALA A 134 4.07 8.83 -2.53
CA ALA A 134 3.64 9.18 -1.19
C ALA A 134 2.87 10.50 -1.19
N CYS A 135 1.64 10.47 -0.67
CA CYS A 135 0.78 11.64 -0.56
C CYS A 135 1.21 12.54 0.61
N SER A 136 1.65 13.75 0.29
CA SER A 136 1.92 14.82 1.26
C SER A 136 0.65 15.57 1.70
N GLY A 137 -0.33 15.70 0.80
CA GLY A 137 -1.61 16.37 1.05
C GLY A 137 -2.52 15.60 2.01
N SER A 138 -3.53 16.27 2.53
CA SER A 138 -4.52 15.73 3.47
C SER A 138 -5.35 14.57 2.87
N GLN A 139 -6.19 13.93 3.69
CA GLN A 139 -7.08 12.89 3.18
C GLN A 139 -8.15 13.45 2.22
N SER A 140 -8.66 14.67 2.46
CA SER A 140 -9.56 15.31 1.50
C SER A 140 -8.85 15.59 0.18
N ASP A 141 -7.59 16.04 0.24
CA ASP A 141 -6.78 16.31 -0.97
C ASP A 141 -6.61 15.04 -1.81
N LEU A 142 -6.43 13.89 -1.15
CA LEU A 142 -6.40 12.59 -1.85
C LEU A 142 -7.75 12.24 -2.49
N GLY A 143 -8.87 12.52 -1.81
CA GLY A 143 -10.20 12.33 -2.38
C GLY A 143 -10.43 13.18 -3.63
N ASP A 144 -10.05 14.45 -3.57
CA ASP A 144 -10.14 15.39 -4.69
C ASP A 144 -9.24 14.98 -5.85
N LEU A 145 -8.03 14.50 -5.57
CA LEU A 145 -7.11 13.91 -6.54
C LEU A 145 -7.74 12.71 -7.25
N ILE A 146 -8.28 11.75 -6.49
CA ILE A 146 -8.92 10.56 -7.07
C ILE A 146 -10.11 10.98 -7.94
N ALA A 147 -10.92 11.95 -7.50
CA ALA A 147 -12.04 12.46 -8.28
C ALA A 147 -11.59 13.14 -9.58
N ALA A 148 -10.51 13.92 -9.54
CA ALA A 148 -9.91 14.55 -10.71
C ALA A 148 -9.37 13.52 -11.72
N LEU A 149 -8.60 12.53 -11.23
CA LEU A 149 -8.08 11.46 -12.09
C LEU A 149 -9.20 10.61 -12.70
N LYS A 150 -10.26 10.30 -11.95
CA LYS A 150 -11.44 9.60 -12.48
C LYS A 150 -12.07 10.35 -13.66
N ALA A 151 -12.20 11.67 -13.56
CA ALA A 151 -12.75 12.48 -14.65
C ALA A 151 -11.87 12.43 -15.92
N GLU A 152 -10.55 12.58 -15.77
CA GLU A 152 -9.62 12.51 -16.91
C GLU A 152 -9.59 11.10 -17.55
N PHE A 153 -9.62 10.04 -16.73
CA PHE A 153 -9.69 8.66 -17.26
C PHE A 153 -10.98 8.41 -18.04
N GLN A 154 -12.11 8.94 -17.54
CA GLN A 154 -13.40 8.82 -18.22
C GLN A 154 -13.41 9.56 -19.56
N GLU A 155 -12.84 10.77 -19.63
CA GLU A 155 -12.72 11.54 -20.87
C GLU A 155 -11.90 10.80 -21.95
N GLN A 156 -10.92 10.00 -21.52
CA GLN A 156 -10.01 9.25 -22.40
C GLN A 156 -10.46 7.80 -22.64
N ASP A 157 -11.66 7.41 -22.18
CA ASP A 157 -12.19 6.02 -22.23
C ASP A 157 -11.23 4.98 -21.60
N ILE A 158 -10.47 5.39 -20.58
CA ILE A 158 -9.56 4.52 -19.85
C ILE A 158 -10.30 3.93 -18.65
N ARG A 159 -10.44 2.62 -18.61
CA ARG A 159 -11.04 1.93 -17.46
C ARG A 159 -10.02 1.79 -16.33
N VAL A 160 -10.30 2.42 -15.20
CA VAL A 160 -9.48 2.36 -14.00
C VAL A 160 -10.28 1.84 -12.82
N GLN A 161 -9.68 0.90 -12.08
CA GLN A 161 -10.21 0.36 -10.85
C GLN A 161 -9.37 0.84 -9.67
N TRP A 162 -10.06 1.31 -8.63
CA TRP A 162 -9.42 1.81 -7.41
C TRP A 162 -9.54 0.78 -6.31
N VAL A 163 -8.40 0.38 -5.75
CA VAL A 163 -8.34 -0.73 -4.78
C VAL A 163 -7.57 -0.30 -3.55
N MET A 164 -8.16 -0.45 -2.37
CA MET A 164 -7.45 -0.19 -1.13
C MET A 164 -6.56 -1.38 -0.77
N LEU A 165 -5.29 -1.14 -0.47
CA LEU A 165 -4.42 -2.13 0.14
C LEU A 165 -4.51 -2.00 1.65
N ALA A 166 -4.96 -3.05 2.33
CA ALA A 166 -5.06 -3.06 3.78
C ALA A 166 -4.11 -4.11 4.39
N GLY A 167 -3.54 -3.74 5.53
CA GLY A 167 -2.73 -4.65 6.32
C GLY A 167 -3.57 -5.82 6.84
N PRO A 168 -2.97 -7.01 7.00
CA PRO A 168 -3.67 -8.24 7.41
C PRO A 168 -4.37 -8.16 8.76
N GLU A 169 -3.93 -7.29 9.67
CA GLU A 169 -4.56 -7.04 10.97
C GLU A 169 -5.96 -6.44 10.86
N ASN A 170 -6.30 -5.87 9.70
CA ASN A 170 -7.60 -5.29 9.48
C ASN A 170 -8.56 -6.32 8.85
N PHE A 171 -8.17 -7.60 8.78
CA PHE A 171 -8.99 -8.69 8.26
C PHE A 171 -9.24 -9.70 9.37
N GLY A 172 -10.41 -9.64 9.98
CA GLY A 172 -10.79 -10.53 11.06
C GLY A 172 -12.22 -10.31 11.53
N GLU A 173 -12.50 -10.70 12.76
CA GLU A 173 -13.84 -10.66 13.38
C GLU A 173 -14.43 -9.24 13.44
N ASN A 174 -13.56 -8.23 13.51
CA ASN A 174 -13.94 -6.81 13.53
C ASN A 174 -14.29 -6.25 12.13
N GLY A 175 -14.33 -7.10 11.10
CA GLY A 175 -14.68 -6.73 9.73
C GLY A 175 -13.48 -6.30 8.89
N VAL A 176 -13.76 -5.50 7.86
CA VAL A 176 -12.79 -5.01 6.87
C VAL A 176 -12.73 -3.50 6.96
N PRO A 177 -11.56 -2.87 6.78
CA PRO A 177 -11.45 -1.42 6.84
C PRO A 177 -12.38 -0.80 5.80
N LYS A 178 -13.11 0.24 6.20
CA LYS A 178 -14.15 0.89 5.39
C LYS A 178 -13.53 1.46 4.10
N PRO A 179 -13.65 0.79 2.95
CA PRO A 179 -12.83 1.12 1.78
C PRO A 179 -13.36 2.35 1.04
N LEU A 180 -14.67 2.61 1.16
CA LEU A 180 -15.33 3.81 0.64
C LEU A 180 -14.80 5.11 1.25
N PHE A 181 -14.27 5.06 2.48
CA PHE A 181 -13.60 6.21 3.11
C PHE A 181 -12.35 6.66 2.32
N TRP A 182 -11.81 5.78 1.48
CA TRP A 182 -10.67 6.03 0.60
C TRP A 182 -11.08 6.08 -0.88
N ALA A 183 -12.38 6.27 -1.17
CA ALA A 183 -12.95 6.25 -2.51
C ALA A 183 -12.65 4.97 -3.32
N CYS A 184 -12.37 3.87 -2.61
CA CYS A 184 -12.06 2.55 -3.16
C CYS A 184 -13.23 1.59 -2.91
N PRO A 185 -13.88 1.05 -3.95
CA PRO A 185 -14.91 0.02 -3.76
C PRO A 185 -14.32 -1.37 -3.49
N HIS A 186 -13.04 -1.59 -3.77
CA HIS A 186 -12.38 -2.90 -3.63
C HIS A 186 -11.26 -2.87 -2.60
N VAL A 187 -10.91 -4.03 -2.06
CA VAL A 187 -9.82 -4.19 -1.09
C VAL A 187 -8.92 -5.37 -1.47
N ILE A 188 -7.60 -5.20 -1.31
CA ILE A 188 -6.62 -6.29 -1.32
C ILE A 188 -5.94 -6.39 0.03
N ALA A 189 -5.65 -7.62 0.46
CA ALA A 189 -4.88 -7.94 1.65
C ALA A 189 -3.86 -9.05 1.36
N SER A 190 -2.88 -9.19 2.26
CA SER A 190 -1.91 -10.29 2.20
C SER A 190 -1.31 -10.55 3.58
N ASN A 191 -0.93 -11.81 3.85
CA ASN A 191 -0.15 -12.22 5.02
C ASN A 191 1.37 -12.16 4.81
N VAL A 192 1.87 -11.60 3.71
CA VAL A 192 3.32 -11.56 3.42
C VAL A 192 4.14 -10.80 4.45
N SER A 193 3.56 -9.76 5.04
CA SER A 193 4.27 -8.92 6.02
C SER A 193 4.09 -9.41 7.45
N ARG A 194 3.01 -10.13 7.75
CA ARG A 194 2.71 -10.73 9.07
C ARG A 194 1.49 -11.67 8.98
N PRO A 195 1.29 -12.55 9.98
CA PRO A 195 0.09 -13.37 10.06
C PRO A 195 -1.20 -12.55 9.96
N CYS A 196 -2.20 -13.12 9.30
CA CYS A 196 -3.54 -12.56 9.15
C CYS A 196 -4.49 -13.39 10.01
N GLU A 197 -5.27 -12.77 10.90
CA GLU A 197 -6.21 -13.52 11.75
C GLU A 197 -7.27 -14.27 10.95
N ALA A 198 -7.61 -13.74 9.75
CA ALA A 198 -8.47 -14.43 8.82
C ALA A 198 -7.79 -15.62 8.14
N ALA A 199 -6.46 -15.70 8.06
CA ALA A 199 -5.74 -16.84 7.49
C ALA A 199 -5.19 -17.71 8.62
N THR A 200 -5.88 -18.79 8.96
CA THR A 200 -5.40 -19.72 9.99
C THR A 200 -4.14 -20.46 9.51
N ASP A 201 -3.23 -20.75 10.45
CA ASP A 201 -2.30 -21.90 10.45
C ASP A 201 -1.52 -22.26 9.16
N GLY A 202 -1.22 -21.29 8.29
CA GLY A 202 -0.56 -21.57 7.01
C GLY A 202 -1.45 -22.36 6.05
N SER A 203 -2.72 -22.56 6.38
CA SER A 203 -3.72 -23.05 5.45
C SER A 203 -4.17 -21.94 4.50
N LEU A 204 -4.63 -22.34 3.33
CA LEU A 204 -5.29 -21.45 2.39
C LEU A 204 -6.74 -21.17 2.80
N HIS A 205 -7.16 -21.57 4.01
CA HIS A 205 -8.51 -21.35 4.47
C HIS A 205 -8.60 -19.97 5.12
N LEU A 206 -9.43 -19.13 4.52
CA LEU A 206 -9.74 -17.82 5.07
C LEU A 206 -11.06 -17.90 5.83
N LYS A 207 -11.07 -17.36 7.05
CA LYS A 207 -12.29 -17.19 7.85
C LYS A 207 -13.33 -16.39 7.08
N ASP A 208 -14.59 -16.61 7.43
CA ASP A 208 -15.67 -15.77 6.95
C ASP A 208 -15.48 -14.33 7.42
N VAL A 209 -15.74 -13.41 6.50
CA VAL A 209 -15.67 -11.97 6.77
C VAL A 209 -17.09 -11.43 6.74
N TRP A 210 -17.52 -10.84 7.86
CA TRP A 210 -18.87 -10.31 7.99
C TRP A 210 -19.16 -9.28 6.88
N GLY A 211 -20.31 -9.44 6.21
CA GLY A 211 -20.74 -8.60 5.08
C GLY A 211 -20.30 -9.08 3.68
N PHE A 212 -19.51 -10.15 3.56
CA PHE A 212 -18.98 -10.63 2.27
C PHE A 212 -19.43 -12.05 1.90
N ALA A 213 -19.48 -12.35 0.59
CA ALA A 213 -19.81 -13.69 0.09
C ALA A 213 -18.75 -14.72 0.45
N GLU A 214 -18.95 -16.00 0.08
CA GLU A 214 -17.95 -17.05 0.32
C GLU A 214 -16.67 -16.83 -0.51
N TRP A 215 -15.55 -17.38 -0.03
CA TRP A 215 -14.27 -17.27 -0.71
C TRP A 215 -14.31 -18.11 -1.98
N ASN A 216 -14.16 -17.46 -3.12
CA ASN A 216 -14.00 -18.10 -4.41
C ASN A 216 -12.53 -18.07 -4.81
N ARG A 217 -12.06 -19.14 -5.43
CA ARG A 217 -10.75 -19.10 -6.10
C ARG A 217 -10.84 -18.17 -7.29
N VAL A 218 -9.78 -17.43 -7.55
CA VAL A 218 -9.72 -16.60 -8.75
C VAL A 218 -9.53 -17.53 -9.94
N GLU A 219 -10.48 -17.54 -10.87
CA GLU A 219 -10.31 -18.21 -12.16
C GLU A 219 -9.28 -17.43 -12.99
N PHE A 220 -8.38 -18.16 -13.66
CA PHE A 220 -7.35 -17.58 -14.51
C PHE A 220 -7.42 -18.21 -15.90
N ASP A 221 -6.99 -17.44 -16.90
CA ASP A 221 -6.73 -17.95 -18.23
C ASP A 221 -5.49 -18.85 -18.16
N GLU A 222 -5.74 -20.15 -17.97
CA GLU A 222 -4.67 -21.15 -17.84
C GLU A 222 -3.76 -21.14 -19.06
N ALA A 223 -4.31 -20.96 -20.26
CA ALA A 223 -3.54 -20.98 -21.51
C ALA A 223 -2.57 -19.80 -21.58
N ARG A 224 -3.01 -18.61 -21.16
CA ARG A 224 -2.13 -17.44 -21.07
C ARG A 224 -1.05 -17.61 -20.01
N LEU A 225 -1.42 -18.09 -18.82
CA LEU A 225 -0.47 -18.34 -17.73
C LEU A 225 0.57 -19.37 -18.15
N PHE A 226 0.13 -20.46 -18.76
CA PHE A 226 0.97 -21.51 -19.33
C PHE A 226 2.00 -20.92 -20.29
N LYS A 227 1.57 -20.06 -21.21
CA LYS A 227 2.46 -19.38 -22.17
C LYS A 227 3.52 -18.52 -21.47
N GLN A 228 3.15 -17.78 -20.43
CA GLN A 228 4.09 -16.92 -19.69
C GLN A 228 5.11 -17.73 -18.90
N VAL A 229 4.66 -18.75 -18.18
CA VAL A 229 5.54 -19.64 -17.41
C VAL A 229 6.50 -20.35 -18.35
N LYS A 230 6.00 -20.88 -19.48
CA LYS A 230 6.84 -21.51 -20.51
C LYS A 230 7.91 -20.55 -21.04
N THR A 231 7.52 -19.32 -21.40
CA THR A 231 8.45 -18.31 -21.88
C THR A 231 9.53 -17.98 -20.84
N LYS A 232 9.16 -17.80 -19.56
CA LYS A 232 10.12 -17.55 -18.47
C LYS A 232 11.05 -18.73 -18.20
N ALA A 233 10.54 -19.96 -18.23
CA ALA A 233 11.32 -21.17 -18.03
C ALA A 233 12.31 -21.40 -19.18
N GLN A 234 11.91 -21.14 -20.43
CA GLN A 234 12.80 -21.17 -21.59
C GLN A 234 13.93 -20.14 -21.48
N MET A 235 13.63 -18.92 -21.03
CA MET A 235 14.67 -17.90 -20.76
C MET A 235 15.66 -18.33 -19.68
N ARG A 236 15.29 -19.29 -18.82
CA ARG A 236 16.15 -19.88 -17.79
C ARG A 236 16.83 -21.18 -18.25
N GLY A 237 16.72 -21.54 -19.53
CA GLY A 237 17.37 -22.71 -20.13
C GLY A 237 16.56 -24.00 -20.09
N VAL A 238 15.31 -23.99 -19.59
CA VAL A 238 14.46 -25.18 -19.58
C VAL A 238 13.96 -25.47 -21.00
N ARG A 239 14.18 -26.69 -21.50
CA ARG A 239 13.76 -27.09 -22.85
C ARG A 239 12.24 -27.17 -22.98
N ALA A 240 11.71 -26.65 -24.08
CA ALA A 240 10.27 -26.48 -24.33
C ALA A 240 9.43 -27.76 -24.21
N ASP A 241 10.03 -28.90 -24.56
CA ASP A 241 9.37 -30.20 -24.70
C ASP A 241 9.88 -31.22 -23.67
N SER A 242 10.52 -30.72 -22.60
CA SER A 242 10.99 -31.56 -21.50
C SER A 242 9.86 -31.86 -20.52
N SER A 243 9.92 -33.03 -19.88
CA SER A 243 9.09 -33.34 -18.71
C SER A 243 9.29 -32.33 -17.57
N GLU A 244 10.48 -31.74 -17.49
CA GLU A 244 10.81 -30.63 -16.58
C GLU A 244 9.95 -29.38 -16.86
N MET A 245 9.76 -28.99 -18.13
CA MET A 245 8.89 -27.87 -18.49
C MET A 245 7.45 -28.10 -18.04
N GLN A 246 6.94 -29.32 -18.24
CA GLN A 246 5.57 -29.65 -17.86
C GLN A 246 5.38 -29.60 -16.34
N ALA A 247 6.32 -30.16 -15.58
CA ALA A 247 6.32 -30.08 -14.12
C ALA A 247 6.42 -28.63 -13.61
N VAL A 248 7.27 -27.80 -14.23
CA VAL A 248 7.42 -26.37 -13.87
C VAL A 248 6.12 -25.62 -14.12
N VAL A 249 5.45 -25.86 -15.26
CA VAL A 249 4.21 -25.18 -15.59
C VAL A 249 3.05 -25.64 -14.70
N GLU A 250 2.87 -26.95 -14.48
CA GLU A 250 1.84 -27.48 -13.58
C GLU A 250 2.02 -26.99 -12.14
N ALA A 251 3.27 -26.98 -11.64
CA ALA A 251 3.58 -26.44 -10.32
C ALA A 251 3.26 -24.93 -10.24
N ALA A 252 3.60 -24.15 -11.27
CA ALA A 252 3.33 -22.72 -11.30
C ALA A 252 1.83 -22.40 -11.37
N VAL A 253 1.08 -23.13 -12.20
CA VAL A 253 -0.39 -22.99 -12.33
C VAL A 253 -1.08 -23.36 -11.02
N THR A 254 -0.67 -24.47 -10.40
CA THR A 254 -1.21 -24.93 -9.12
C THR A 254 -0.86 -23.96 -7.99
N ASN A 255 0.34 -23.39 -7.98
CA ASN A 255 0.72 -22.44 -6.94
C ASN A 255 -0.02 -21.09 -7.13
N MET A 256 -0.16 -20.60 -8.36
CA MET A 256 -0.87 -19.36 -8.67
C MET A 256 -2.37 -19.43 -8.34
N SER A 257 -3.01 -20.56 -8.62
CA SER A 257 -4.43 -20.80 -8.30
C SER A 257 -4.69 -20.89 -6.80
N ARG A 258 -3.72 -21.43 -6.05
CA ARG A 258 -3.78 -21.60 -4.61
C ARG A 258 -3.55 -20.29 -3.85
N LEU A 259 -2.64 -19.45 -4.34
CA LEU A 259 -2.21 -18.25 -3.64
C LEU A 259 -3.15 -17.04 -3.80
N ARG A 260 -4.28 -17.19 -4.49
CA ARG A 260 -5.23 -16.09 -4.75
C ARG A 260 -6.66 -16.51 -4.47
N GLN A 261 -7.29 -15.80 -3.54
CA GLN A 261 -8.71 -15.96 -3.24
C GLN A 261 -9.42 -14.62 -3.30
N THR A 262 -10.64 -14.64 -3.84
CA THR A 262 -11.50 -13.45 -3.94
C THR A 262 -12.85 -13.71 -3.32
N ARG A 263 -13.34 -12.72 -2.58
CA ARG A 263 -14.73 -12.62 -2.15
C ARG A 263 -15.42 -11.48 -2.88
N PRO A 264 -16.43 -11.76 -3.72
CA PRO A 264 -17.37 -10.73 -4.11
C PRO A 264 -18.18 -10.29 -2.88
N HIS A 265 -18.68 -9.05 -2.89
CA HIS A 265 -19.54 -8.56 -1.84
C HIS A 265 -20.88 -9.35 -1.77
N ARG A 266 -21.40 -9.69 -0.58
CA ARG A 266 -22.67 -10.43 -0.42
C ARG A 266 -23.91 -9.58 -0.71
N THR A 267 -23.77 -8.27 -0.57
CA THR A 267 -24.82 -7.26 -0.75
C THR A 267 -24.16 -5.94 -1.16
N PRO A 268 -24.63 -5.18 -2.16
CA PRO A 268 -23.99 -3.91 -2.51
C PRO A 268 -24.00 -2.95 -1.30
N ILE A 269 -22.86 -2.78 -0.61
CA ILE A 269 -22.73 -1.70 0.37
C ILE A 269 -22.82 -0.41 -0.43
N ASN A 270 -23.90 0.34 -0.24
CA ASN A 270 -24.16 1.62 -0.88
C ASN A 270 -24.04 1.61 -2.41
N LYS A 271 -24.91 0.85 -3.09
CA LYS A 271 -25.09 0.86 -4.55
C LYS A 271 -23.84 0.50 -5.38
N GLY A 272 -22.76 -0.01 -4.77
CA GLY A 272 -21.52 -0.42 -5.46
C GLY A 272 -21.18 -1.89 -5.24
N THR A 273 -20.74 -2.57 -6.31
CA THR A 273 -20.23 -3.95 -6.31
C THR A 273 -18.73 -3.96 -6.01
N GLY A 274 -18.37 -4.06 -4.74
CA GLY A 274 -16.98 -4.22 -4.28
C GLY A 274 -16.50 -5.67 -4.29
N PHE A 275 -15.19 -5.89 -4.12
CA PHE A 275 -14.63 -7.20 -3.78
C PHE A 275 -13.53 -7.07 -2.74
N ILE A 276 -13.26 -8.18 -2.05
CA ILE A 276 -12.04 -8.38 -1.28
C ILE A 276 -11.20 -9.44 -1.98
N ARG A 277 -9.90 -9.17 -2.14
CA ARG A 277 -8.93 -10.16 -2.61
C ARG A 277 -7.88 -10.39 -1.54
N PHE A 278 -7.62 -11.65 -1.27
CA PHE A 278 -6.50 -12.06 -0.45
C PHE A 278 -5.41 -12.66 -1.34
N VAL A 279 -4.19 -12.16 -1.18
CA VAL A 279 -3.00 -12.61 -1.90
C VAL A 279 -2.09 -13.28 -0.89
N PHE A 280 -2.03 -14.60 -0.91
CA PHE A 280 -1.18 -15.34 0.01
C PHE A 280 0.30 -15.12 -0.28
N ALA A 281 1.11 -15.11 0.77
CA ALA A 281 2.56 -15.28 0.64
C ALA A 281 2.88 -16.68 0.11
N GLN A 282 3.92 -16.80 -0.71
CA GLN A 282 4.34 -18.10 -1.25
C GLN A 282 4.84 -19.06 -0.15
N ASP A 283 5.39 -18.51 0.92
CA ASP A 283 5.88 -19.25 2.07
C ASP A 283 4.90 -19.08 3.24
N LEU A 284 3.94 -20.01 3.32
CA LEU A 284 2.92 -20.04 4.36
C LEU A 284 3.44 -20.60 5.69
N SER A 285 4.59 -21.29 5.66
CA SER A 285 5.23 -21.93 6.82
C SER A 285 6.06 -20.96 7.65
N ASN A 286 6.63 -19.92 7.04
CA ASN A 286 7.45 -18.93 7.73
C ASN A 286 6.63 -17.73 8.20
N GLY A 287 5.61 -17.97 9.02
CA GLY A 287 5.08 -16.91 9.87
C GLY A 287 6.25 -16.38 10.67
N ARG A 288 6.79 -15.21 10.31
CA ARG A 288 7.93 -14.61 11.01
C ARG A 288 7.36 -14.02 12.31
N PRO A 289 7.57 -14.65 13.50
CA PRO A 289 7.12 -14.06 14.75
C PRO A 289 7.73 -12.66 14.95
N ASP A 290 8.92 -12.44 14.40
CA ASP A 290 9.66 -11.18 14.45
C ASP A 290 9.49 -10.31 13.20
N ALA A 291 8.32 -10.38 12.56
CA ALA A 291 8.03 -9.53 11.42
C ALA A 291 8.19 -8.03 11.78
N PRO A 292 8.88 -7.23 10.96
CA PRO A 292 9.04 -5.79 11.21
C PRO A 292 7.70 -5.10 11.41
N SER A 293 7.51 -4.48 12.58
CA SER A 293 6.29 -3.75 12.92
C SER A 293 6.58 -2.35 13.44
N SER A 294 5.64 -1.43 13.19
CA SER A 294 5.74 -0.07 13.71
C SER A 294 5.81 -0.06 15.25
N SER A 295 5.15 -1.00 15.93
CA SER A 295 5.18 -1.11 17.40
C SER A 295 6.57 -1.50 17.90
N ARG A 296 7.19 -2.53 17.30
CA ARG A 296 8.55 -2.94 17.66
C ARG A 296 9.57 -1.83 17.41
N ILE A 297 9.46 -1.15 16.26
CA ILE A 297 10.32 0.00 15.98
C ILE A 297 10.16 1.08 17.05
N ARG A 298 8.94 1.44 17.46
CA ARG A 298 8.73 2.43 18.51
C ARG A 298 9.35 2.02 19.84
N GLU A 299 9.31 0.74 20.22
CA GLU A 299 10.00 0.25 21.41
C GLU A 299 11.51 0.48 21.35
N LEU A 300 12.14 0.20 20.21
CA LEU A 300 13.57 0.48 20.01
C LEU A 300 13.87 1.98 20.04
N LEU A 301 13.01 2.81 19.43
CA LEU A 301 13.18 4.27 19.47
C LEU A 301 13.03 4.83 20.90
N LYS A 302 12.21 4.20 21.76
CA LYS A 302 12.13 4.55 23.19
C LYS A 302 13.45 4.26 23.91
N LYS A 303 14.11 3.13 23.63
CA LYS A 303 15.45 2.82 24.18
C LYS A 303 16.49 3.87 23.77
N ILE A 304 16.52 4.23 22.50
CA ILE A 304 17.36 5.33 21.97
C ILE A 304 17.06 6.66 22.67
N THR A 305 15.79 6.88 23.04
CA THR A 305 15.32 8.06 23.77
C THR A 305 15.65 8.07 25.25
N ALA A 306 15.75 6.90 25.87
CA ALA A 306 16.23 6.74 27.23
C ALA A 306 17.77 6.81 27.35
N GLY A 307 18.50 6.94 26.24
CA GLY A 307 19.96 7.06 26.22
C GLY A 307 20.71 5.77 25.87
N ASP A 308 20.01 4.65 25.66
CA ASP A 308 20.61 3.41 25.15
C ASP A 308 20.86 3.54 23.65
N ARG A 309 22.12 3.80 23.31
CA ARG A 309 22.60 3.97 21.93
C ARG A 309 23.55 2.86 21.52
N SER A 310 23.38 1.67 22.09
CA SER A 310 24.17 0.51 21.69
C SER A 310 24.07 0.28 20.18
N ASP A 311 25.20 -0.08 19.55
CA ASP A 311 25.24 -0.47 18.14
C ASP A 311 24.27 -1.61 17.85
N GLU A 312 23.96 -2.42 18.86
CA GLU A 312 22.95 -3.47 18.83
C GLU A 312 21.54 -2.93 18.56
N VAL A 313 21.07 -1.91 19.30
CA VAL A 313 19.73 -1.32 19.10
C VAL A 313 19.61 -0.66 17.72
N VAL A 314 20.67 0.01 17.25
CA VAL A 314 20.71 0.61 15.92
C VAL A 314 20.74 -0.47 14.83
N GLY A 315 21.50 -1.54 15.03
CA GLY A 315 21.55 -2.70 14.14
C GLY A 315 20.18 -3.39 14.04
N GLU A 316 19.49 -3.59 15.16
CA GLU A 316 18.15 -4.16 15.20
C GLU A 316 17.15 -3.28 14.43
N LEU A 317 17.22 -1.95 14.62
CA LEU A 317 16.42 -0.98 13.87
C LEU A 317 16.74 -1.01 12.37
N GLY A 318 18.01 -1.18 12.00
CA GLY A 318 18.49 -1.40 10.63
C GLY A 318 17.88 -2.62 9.95
N SER A 319 17.64 -3.68 10.72
CA SER A 319 17.01 -4.89 10.19
C SER A 319 15.53 -4.70 9.86
N MET A 320 14.85 -3.69 10.42
CA MET A 320 13.39 -3.50 10.31
C MET A 320 12.95 -2.24 9.55
N SER A 321 13.61 -1.11 9.80
CA SER A 321 13.21 0.19 9.28
C SER A 321 13.64 0.36 7.82
N LEU A 322 13.01 1.29 7.10
CA LEU A 322 13.36 1.56 5.70
C LEU A 322 14.49 2.58 5.54
N CYS A 323 14.65 3.48 6.51
CA CYS A 323 15.54 4.64 6.43
C CYS A 323 16.12 4.92 7.83
N THR A 324 16.92 4.00 8.33
CA THR A 324 17.37 3.95 9.73
C THR A 324 18.11 5.21 10.17
N ASP A 325 19.08 5.67 9.39
CA ASP A 325 19.92 6.82 9.77
C ASP A 325 19.09 8.11 9.87
N THR A 326 18.23 8.35 8.87
CA THR A 326 17.30 9.48 8.86
C THR A 326 16.31 9.40 10.02
N LEU A 327 15.76 8.21 10.28
CA LEU A 327 14.83 7.98 11.39
C LEU A 327 15.50 8.28 12.75
N VAL A 328 16.71 7.77 12.97
CA VAL A 328 17.49 8.04 14.18
C VAL A 328 17.80 9.53 14.31
N SER A 329 18.12 10.21 13.20
CA SER A 329 18.35 11.66 13.18
C SER A 329 17.13 12.46 13.63
N TYR A 330 15.93 12.10 13.15
CA TYR A 330 14.69 12.74 13.62
C TYR A 330 14.46 12.55 15.10
N ILE A 331 14.69 11.33 15.62
CA ILE A 331 14.52 11.06 17.05
C ILE A 331 15.54 11.83 17.89
N LYS A 332 16.80 11.93 17.46
CA LYS A 332 17.82 12.75 18.12
C LYS A 332 17.43 14.23 18.14
N THR A 333 16.91 14.75 17.03
CA THR A 333 16.45 16.15 16.94
C THR A 333 15.28 16.41 17.89
N TYR A 334 14.35 15.47 17.97
CA TYR A 334 13.22 15.49 18.90
C TYR A 334 13.65 15.45 20.38
N GLN A 335 14.70 14.68 20.70
CA GLN A 335 15.23 14.60 22.06
C GLN A 335 15.83 15.91 22.56
N VAL A 336 16.53 16.62 21.67
CA VAL A 336 17.36 17.78 22.03
C VAL A 336 16.59 19.11 21.90
N ASN A 337 15.38 19.09 21.34
CA ASN A 337 14.57 20.29 21.12
C ASN A 337 13.28 20.31 21.97
N PRO A 338 13.28 20.99 23.15
CA PRO A 338 12.13 21.09 24.03
C PRO A 338 10.90 21.74 23.37
N GLU A 339 11.11 22.67 22.43
CA GLU A 339 10.01 23.35 21.72
C GLU A 339 9.24 22.38 20.83
N LEU A 340 9.92 21.42 20.17
CA LEU A 340 9.24 20.39 19.37
C LEU A 340 8.37 19.48 20.24
N ARG A 341 8.82 19.14 21.46
CA ARG A 341 8.00 18.38 22.43
C ARG A 341 6.76 19.16 22.83
N LYS A 342 6.91 20.46 23.11
CA LYS A 342 5.80 21.34 23.50
C LYS A 342 4.77 21.50 22.37
N ILE A 343 5.22 21.61 21.12
CA ILE A 343 4.33 21.65 19.94
C ILE A 343 3.53 20.34 19.81
N GLU A 344 4.16 19.18 20.03
CA GLU A 344 3.47 17.90 20.01
C GLU A 344 2.48 17.73 21.17
N GLU A 345 2.84 18.16 22.38
CA GLU A 345 1.93 18.17 23.53
C GLU A 345 0.69 19.02 23.24
N LEU A 346 0.87 20.23 22.70
CA LEU A 346 -0.23 21.10 22.26
C LEU A 346 -1.07 20.45 21.15
N ALA A 347 -0.45 19.75 20.19
CA ALA A 347 -1.17 19.02 19.15
C ALA A 347 -2.01 17.86 19.72
N ARG A 348 -1.48 17.14 20.72
CA ARG A 348 -2.20 16.08 21.44
C ARG A 348 -3.36 16.64 22.25
N GLU A 349 -3.16 17.74 22.97
CA GLU A 349 -4.21 18.42 23.71
C GLU A 349 -5.33 18.89 22.79
N LYS A 350 -4.99 19.53 21.66
CA LYS A 350 -5.98 19.97 20.67
C LYS A 350 -6.76 18.80 20.07
N ALA A 351 -6.08 17.70 19.74
CA ALA A 351 -6.72 16.48 19.25
C ALA A 351 -7.65 15.82 20.29
N THR A 352 -7.34 16.01 21.58
CA THR A 352 -8.14 15.49 22.70
C THR A 352 -9.36 16.37 22.96
N LYS A 353 -9.20 17.70 22.93
CA LYS A 353 -10.32 18.65 23.07
C LYS A 353 -11.32 18.59 21.90
N GLN A 354 -10.86 18.29 20.69
CA GLN A 354 -11.79 17.99 19.57
C GLN A 354 -12.65 16.74 19.82
N LEU A 355 -12.24 15.81 20.70
CA LEU A 355 -13.11 14.69 21.10
C LEU A 355 -14.28 15.18 21.96
N GLU A 356 -14.10 16.16 22.84
CA GLU A 356 -15.17 16.60 23.75
C GLU A 356 -16.30 17.37 23.06
N VAL A 357 -16.11 17.77 21.79
CA VAL A 357 -17.07 18.56 21.01
C VAL A 357 -17.78 17.74 19.93
N GLU A 358 -17.25 16.56 19.57
CA GLU A 358 -17.84 15.65 18.56
C GLU A 358 -18.66 14.49 19.17
N TRP A 359 -18.84 14.46 20.49
CA TRP A 359 -19.82 13.63 21.22
C TRP A 359 -20.87 14.53 21.88
#